data_AF-A0A7X7J4T2-F1
#
_entry.id   AF-A0A7X7J4T2-F1
#
_cell.length_a   1.000
_cell.length_b   1.000
_cell.length_c   1.000
_cell.angle_alpha   90.00
_cell.angle_beta   90.00
_cell.angle_gamma   90.00
#
_symmetry.space_group_name_H-M   'P 1'
#
loop_
_entity.id
_entity.type
_entity.pdbx_description
1 polymer ?
#
loop_
_entity_poly.entity_id
_entity_poly.type
_entity_poly.pdbx_seq_one_letter_code
_entity_poly.pdbx_strand_id
1 'polypeptide(L)'
;MNDIEFIKGNGGMGRQSANEDPISGLLMRLPGLTTTNLAANGFDLVVVGEKTLYIATLKYFEQLEALGIVESDMSSAVLKTKTLDEYKDMAAMNAIVYHVAEFFKKSDAGTLYLGIKVDAEEIVKAEVKQMQYYSGGKLRRLGIFTKSLTNIADYQTAVFGGEDVGLEEQHQPLSIFVTYCGQLDNATAISAETGTVTITSTVTPETISALKGQSNQVLAGRRNVSILVGCDLDVSLIEKLGIFAYYGAIGTMLGCSSFASVNESIAWVGKFPLGIKMPGFITGDLLGDVT
;
A
#
# COMPACT_ATOMS: atom_id res chain seq x y z
N MET A 1 27.02 37.20 22.72
CA MET A 1 26.72 35.79 23.02
C MET A 1 25.84 35.32 21.89
N ASN A 2 26.33 34.40 21.07
CA ASN A 2 25.46 33.77 20.09
C ASN A 2 24.56 32.81 20.86
N ASP A 3 23.24 33.01 20.77
CA ASP A 3 22.27 32.07 21.33
C ASP A 3 22.41 30.74 20.61
N ILE A 4 22.72 29.69 21.36
CA ILE A 4 22.72 28.32 20.89
C ILE A 4 21.38 27.73 21.36
N GLU A 5 20.45 27.55 20.43
CA GLU A 5 19.17 26.90 20.69
C GLU A 5 19.33 25.39 20.44
N PHE A 6 19.11 24.58 21.48
CA PHE A 6 19.12 23.11 21.36
C PHE A 6 17.73 22.63 20.97
N ILE A 7 17.49 22.51 19.66
CA ILE A 7 16.29 21.85 19.15
C ILE A 7 16.50 20.34 19.29
N LYS A 8 15.76 19.70 20.22
CA LYS A 8 15.65 18.24 20.25
C LYS A 8 14.72 17.79 19.12
N GLY A 9 15.26 17.69 17.90
CA GLY A 9 14.63 16.91 16.85
C GLY A 9 14.73 15.42 17.16
N ASN A 10 13.74 14.62 16.74
CA ASN A 10 13.90 13.17 16.73
C ASN A 10 15.12 12.82 15.88
N GLY A 11 16.20 12.42 16.56
CA GLY A 11 17.50 12.16 15.95
C GLY A 11 17.46 10.87 15.13
N GLY A 12 17.26 11.02 13.83
CA GLY A 12 17.39 9.95 12.85
C GLY A 12 17.64 10.55 11.47
N MET A 13 18.89 10.95 11.16
CA MET A 13 19.27 11.00 9.75
C MET A 13 19.07 9.58 9.21
N GLY A 14 18.03 9.40 8.39
CA GLY A 14 17.63 8.11 7.82
C GLY A 14 18.85 7.29 7.44
N ARG A 15 19.08 6.18 8.15
CA ARG A 15 20.20 5.29 7.90
C ARG A 15 19.99 4.74 6.51
N GLN A 16 20.74 5.18 5.51
CA GLN A 16 20.55 4.62 4.17
C GLN A 16 21.32 3.32 4.07
N SER A 17 20.68 2.26 3.57
CA SER A 17 21.42 1.07 3.19
C SER A 17 22.43 1.38 2.09
N ALA A 18 23.59 0.72 2.14
CA ALA A 18 24.64 0.88 1.14
C ALA A 18 24.37 0.09 -0.16
N ASN A 19 23.39 -0.81 -0.15
CA ASN A 19 22.99 -1.63 -1.31
C ASN A 19 21.56 -1.29 -1.77
N GLU A 20 21.23 -1.74 -2.98
CA GLU A 20 19.91 -1.52 -3.61
C GLU A 20 18.86 -2.55 -3.20
N ASP A 21 19.24 -3.60 -2.47
CA ASP A 21 18.33 -4.67 -2.06
C ASP A 21 17.10 -4.14 -1.30
N PRO A 22 17.20 -3.25 -0.30
CA PRO A 22 16.04 -2.78 0.46
C PRO A 22 15.26 -1.65 -0.24
N ILE A 23 15.44 -1.48 -1.56
CA ILE A 23 14.65 -0.55 -2.35
C ILE A 23 13.33 -1.22 -2.77
N SER A 24 12.23 -0.64 -2.30
CA SER A 24 10.87 -1.14 -2.47
C SER A 24 9.96 -0.07 -3.04
N GLY A 25 8.92 -0.47 -3.76
CA GLY A 25 7.83 0.40 -4.18
C GLY A 25 6.53 0.01 -3.49
N LEU A 26 5.65 0.98 -3.29
CA LEU A 26 4.25 0.77 -2.91
C LEU A 26 3.39 1.64 -3.81
N LEU A 27 2.58 1.03 -4.66
CA LEU A 27 1.66 1.69 -5.58
C LEU A 27 0.22 1.48 -5.09
N MET A 28 -0.43 2.56 -4.67
CA MET A 28 -1.75 2.53 -4.06
C MET A 28 -2.81 3.22 -4.92
N ARG A 29 -3.87 2.48 -5.23
CA ARG A 29 -5.12 3.02 -5.78
C ARG A 29 -5.99 3.53 -4.64
N LEU A 30 -6.11 4.85 -4.52
CA LEU A 30 -6.80 5.55 -3.43
C LEU A 30 -7.81 6.56 -4.00
N PRO A 31 -8.94 6.08 -4.56
CA PRO A 31 -9.98 6.98 -5.05
C PRO A 31 -10.58 7.77 -3.89
N GLY A 32 -10.63 9.09 -4.04
CA GLY A 32 -11.11 10.00 -3.00
C GLY A 32 -10.02 10.68 -2.16
N LEU A 33 -8.74 10.35 -2.39
CA LEU A 33 -7.64 11.15 -1.84
C LEU A 33 -7.57 12.52 -2.53
N THR A 34 -7.47 13.58 -1.74
CA THR A 34 -7.34 14.96 -2.22
C THR A 34 -5.93 15.20 -2.72
N THR A 35 -5.82 15.75 -3.94
CA THR A 35 -4.51 15.98 -4.58
C THR A 35 -3.99 17.41 -4.47
N THR A 36 -4.79 18.35 -3.94
CA THR A 36 -4.56 19.80 -4.02
C THR A 36 -3.15 20.25 -3.62
N ASN A 37 -2.51 19.56 -2.68
CA ASN A 37 -1.17 19.93 -2.19
C ASN A 37 -0.09 18.87 -2.41
N LEU A 38 -0.41 17.69 -2.97
CA LEU A 38 0.57 16.60 -3.08
C LEU A 38 1.81 17.03 -3.88
N ALA A 39 1.61 17.67 -5.03
CA ALA A 39 2.72 18.15 -5.85
C ALA A 39 3.54 19.25 -5.15
N ALA A 40 2.87 20.20 -4.50
CA ALA A 40 3.54 21.26 -3.76
C ALA A 40 4.35 20.74 -2.56
N ASN A 41 3.91 19.62 -1.98
CA ASN A 41 4.55 18.99 -0.82
C ASN A 41 5.65 18.00 -1.19
N GLY A 42 5.96 17.79 -2.48
CA GLY A 42 7.09 16.98 -2.92
C GLY A 42 6.75 15.65 -3.59
N PHE A 43 5.50 15.42 -3.98
CA PHE A 43 5.18 14.38 -4.96
C PHE A 43 5.46 14.86 -6.38
N ASP A 44 6.15 14.03 -7.17
CA ASP A 44 6.26 14.25 -8.60
C ASP A 44 4.99 13.80 -9.32
N LEU A 45 4.49 14.66 -10.20
CA LEU A 45 3.36 14.36 -11.08
C LEU A 45 3.87 13.62 -12.32
N VAL A 46 3.57 12.33 -12.42
CA VAL A 46 4.03 11.47 -13.51
C VAL A 46 2.85 11.05 -14.37
N VAL A 47 2.86 11.48 -15.63
CA VAL A 47 1.80 11.15 -16.60
C VAL A 47 2.11 9.82 -17.29
N VAL A 48 1.16 8.90 -17.28
CA VAL A 48 1.25 7.56 -17.89
C VAL A 48 0.08 7.37 -18.85
N GLY A 49 0.29 7.75 -20.12
CA GLY A 49 -0.82 7.85 -21.07
C GLY A 49 -1.78 8.96 -20.67
N GLU A 50 -3.05 8.62 -20.45
CA GLU A 50 -4.09 9.55 -19.97
C GLU A 50 -4.20 9.58 -18.43
N LYS A 51 -3.43 8.74 -17.73
CA LYS A 51 -3.47 8.56 -16.27
C LYS A 51 -2.38 9.38 -15.61
N THR A 52 -2.59 9.69 -14.33
CA THR A 52 -1.62 10.44 -13.52
C THR A 52 -1.27 9.68 -12.24
N LEU A 53 0.02 9.53 -11.99
CA LEU A 53 0.57 9.02 -10.74
C LEU A 53 1.27 10.14 -9.98
N TYR A 54 1.09 10.15 -8.66
CA TYR A 54 1.88 10.98 -7.75
C TYR A 54 2.93 10.08 -7.13
N ILE A 55 4.21 10.37 -7.36
CA ILE A 55 5.30 9.52 -6.85
C ILE A 55 6.20 10.33 -5.92
N ALA A 56 6.48 9.80 -4.73
CA ALA A 56 7.44 10.36 -3.80
C ALA A 56 8.43 9.28 -3.32
N THR A 57 9.66 9.71 -3.01
CA THR A 57 10.68 8.83 -2.44
C THR A 57 10.83 9.08 -0.95
N LEU A 58 10.60 8.04 -0.16
CA LEU A 58 10.70 8.03 1.29
C LEU A 58 11.92 7.22 1.73
N LYS A 59 12.70 7.78 2.64
CA LYS A 59 13.87 7.17 3.29
C LYS A 59 13.63 6.88 4.77
N TYR A 60 12.62 7.52 5.35
CA TYR A 60 12.17 7.31 6.72
C TYR A 60 10.71 7.77 6.85
N PHE A 61 10.02 7.27 7.88
CA PHE A 61 8.57 7.42 8.05
C PHE A 61 8.13 8.88 8.19
N GLU A 62 8.87 9.68 8.95
CA GLU A 62 8.53 11.08 9.28
C GLU A 62 8.49 12.00 8.06
N GLN A 63 9.04 11.58 6.91
CA GLN A 63 8.91 12.34 5.67
C GLN A 63 7.46 12.42 5.18
N LEU A 64 6.57 11.50 5.58
CA LEU A 64 5.16 11.56 5.22
C LEU A 64 4.49 12.86 5.66
N GLU A 65 4.79 13.34 6.86
CA GLU A 65 4.21 14.58 7.39
C GLU A 65 4.62 15.78 6.53
N ALA A 66 5.88 15.83 6.06
CA ALA A 66 6.36 16.85 5.14
C ALA A 66 5.70 16.77 3.76
N LEU A 67 5.26 15.58 3.34
CA LEU A 67 4.44 15.38 2.13
C LEU A 67 2.96 15.76 2.34
N GLY A 68 2.56 16.16 3.55
CA GLY A 68 1.19 16.48 3.92
C GLY A 68 0.30 15.25 4.16
N ILE A 69 0.90 14.07 4.35
CA ILE A 69 0.19 12.84 4.67
C ILE A 69 0.29 12.62 6.19
N VAL A 70 -0.83 12.77 6.89
CA VAL A 70 -0.90 12.66 8.35
C VAL A 70 -2.08 11.79 8.76
N GLU A 71 -1.92 11.03 9.85
CA GLU A 71 -3.00 10.23 10.41
C GLU A 71 -4.17 11.13 10.82
N SER A 72 -5.36 10.79 10.34
CA SER A 72 -6.62 11.43 10.61
C SER A 72 -7.37 10.71 11.73
N ASP A 73 -7.99 11.48 12.64
CA ASP A 73 -8.86 10.92 13.68
C ASP A 73 -10.19 10.43 13.08
N MET A 74 -10.42 9.13 13.14
CA MET A 74 -11.63 8.46 12.64
C MET A 74 -12.69 8.24 13.72
N SER A 75 -12.55 8.88 14.89
CA SER A 75 -13.54 8.78 15.96
C SER A 75 -14.92 9.25 15.50
N SER A 76 -15.97 8.60 16.01
CA SER A 76 -17.36 8.96 15.67
C SER A 76 -17.69 10.42 15.99
N ALA A 77 -17.00 11.04 16.95
CA ALA A 77 -17.17 12.46 17.28
C ALA A 77 -16.72 13.37 16.13
N VAL A 78 -15.62 13.04 15.46
CA VAL A 78 -15.11 13.77 14.30
C VAL A 78 -16.01 13.52 13.08
N LEU A 79 -16.31 12.25 12.80
CA LEU A 79 -17.04 11.86 11.58
C LEU A 79 -18.45 12.47 11.45
N LYS A 80 -19.14 12.77 12.56
CA LYS A 80 -20.45 13.46 12.52
C LYS A 80 -20.44 14.81 11.80
N THR A 81 -19.27 15.45 11.75
CA THR A 81 -19.10 16.79 11.16
C THR A 81 -18.58 16.74 9.73
N LYS A 82 -18.30 15.53 9.21
CA LYS A 82 -17.59 15.33 7.95
C LYS A 82 -18.53 14.95 6.82
N THR A 83 -18.18 15.42 5.63
CA THR A 83 -18.76 14.94 4.37
C THR A 83 -18.20 13.56 4.01
N LEU A 84 -18.88 12.87 3.11
CA LEU A 84 -18.43 11.57 2.61
C LEU A 84 -17.06 11.65 1.93
N ASP A 85 -16.79 12.75 1.22
CA ASP A 85 -15.53 12.95 0.51
C ASP A 85 -14.38 13.22 1.49
N GLU A 86 -14.61 14.03 2.53
CA GLU A 86 -13.62 14.21 3.61
C GLU A 86 -13.31 12.89 4.33
N TYR A 87 -14.30 12.04 4.58
CA TYR A 87 -14.06 10.72 5.16
C TYR A 87 -13.20 9.82 4.26
N LYS A 88 -13.46 9.81 2.95
CA LYS A 88 -12.68 9.01 2.00
C LYS A 88 -11.23 9.48 1.96
N ASP A 89 -11.03 10.79 1.99
CA ASP A 89 -9.70 11.41 2.08
C ASP A 89 -8.99 10.98 3.38
N MET A 90 -9.64 11.14 4.53
CA MET A 90 -9.10 10.74 5.84
C MET A 90 -8.74 9.24 5.90
N ALA A 91 -9.61 8.37 5.38
CA ALA A 91 -9.36 6.93 5.31
C ALA A 91 -8.17 6.60 4.40
N ALA A 92 -8.03 7.28 3.26
CA ALA A 92 -6.92 7.10 2.34
C ALA A 92 -5.59 7.55 2.95
N MET A 93 -5.58 8.68 3.67
CA MET A 93 -4.41 9.14 4.43
C MET A 93 -3.98 8.08 5.46
N ASN A 94 -4.93 7.54 6.22
CA ASN A 94 -4.65 6.51 7.23
C ASN A 94 -4.11 5.22 6.61
N ALA A 95 -4.61 4.80 5.44
CA ALA A 95 -4.09 3.64 4.72
C ALA A 95 -2.63 3.83 4.30
N ILE A 96 -2.26 5.02 3.81
CA ILE A 96 -0.86 5.34 3.49
C ILE A 96 -0.01 5.30 4.74
N VAL A 97 -0.42 6.02 5.79
CA VAL A 97 0.33 6.11 7.06
C VAL A 97 0.58 4.72 7.65
N TYR A 98 -0.45 3.87 7.72
CA TYR A 98 -0.34 2.52 8.25
C TYR A 98 0.67 1.66 7.48
N HIS A 99 0.54 1.58 6.15
CA HIS A 99 1.41 0.70 5.36
C HIS A 99 2.85 1.21 5.28
N VAL A 100 3.05 2.52 5.23
CA VAL A 100 4.40 3.09 5.24
C VAL A 100 5.04 2.95 6.63
N ALA A 101 4.29 3.13 7.71
CA ALA A 101 4.79 2.90 9.07
C ALA A 101 5.22 1.44 9.26
N GLU A 102 4.39 0.49 8.84
CA GLU A 102 4.72 -0.94 8.95
C GLU A 102 5.92 -1.35 8.09
N PHE A 103 6.14 -0.70 6.94
CA PHE A 103 7.36 -0.88 6.15
C PHE A 103 8.61 -0.45 6.94
N PHE A 104 8.65 0.81 7.40
CA PHE A 104 9.83 1.37 8.08
C PHE A 104 10.07 0.78 9.47
N LYS A 105 9.05 0.22 10.12
CA LYS A 105 9.19 -0.53 11.37
C LYS A 105 10.08 -1.77 11.22
N LYS A 106 10.18 -2.34 10.02
CA LYS A 106 11.03 -3.50 9.71
C LYS A 106 12.25 -3.15 8.87
N SER A 107 12.08 -2.29 7.88
CA SER A 107 13.15 -1.83 7.00
C SER A 107 13.43 -0.35 7.29
N ASP A 108 13.95 -0.07 8.49
CA ASP A 108 14.27 1.28 8.96
C ASP A 108 15.32 1.99 8.09
N ALA A 109 16.17 1.21 7.41
CA ALA A 109 17.16 1.69 6.46
C ALA A 109 16.77 1.56 4.98
N GLY A 110 15.54 1.10 4.71
CA GLY A 110 15.03 0.89 3.37
C GLY A 110 14.68 2.19 2.65
N THR A 111 14.55 2.12 1.33
CA THR A 111 14.00 3.22 0.53
C THR A 111 12.67 2.76 -0.05
N LEU A 112 11.61 3.55 0.18
CA LEU A 112 10.27 3.28 -0.31
C LEU A 112 9.87 4.32 -1.35
N TYR A 113 9.57 3.88 -2.57
CA TYR A 113 8.92 4.70 -3.59
C TYR A 113 7.41 4.56 -3.42
N LEU A 114 6.76 5.61 -2.92
CA LEU A 114 5.32 5.66 -2.74
C LEU A 114 4.69 6.25 -4.00
N GLY A 115 3.96 5.42 -4.75
CA GLY A 115 3.13 5.82 -5.87
C GLY A 115 1.66 5.86 -5.45
N ILE A 116 0.97 6.95 -5.77
CA ILE A 116 -0.44 7.14 -5.48
C ILE A 116 -1.17 7.38 -6.79
N LYS A 117 -2.23 6.59 -6.99
CA LYS A 117 -3.21 6.73 -8.07
C LYS A 117 -4.54 7.12 -7.43
N VAL A 118 -5.06 8.28 -7.78
CA VAL A 118 -6.29 8.83 -7.17
C VAL A 118 -7.54 8.63 -8.01
N ASP A 119 -7.39 8.22 -9.27
CA ASP A 119 -8.54 7.92 -10.11
C ASP A 119 -9.18 6.58 -9.72
N ALA A 120 -10.43 6.40 -10.16
CA ALA A 120 -11.21 5.21 -9.88
C ALA A 120 -10.88 4.04 -10.82
N GLU A 121 -9.88 4.15 -11.70
CA GLU A 121 -9.52 3.04 -12.58
C GLU A 121 -8.56 2.08 -11.87
N GLU A 122 -8.53 0.83 -12.31
CA GLU A 122 -7.54 -0.13 -11.81
C GLU A 122 -6.12 0.25 -12.23
N ILE A 123 -5.15 -0.19 -11.43
CA ILE A 123 -3.73 -0.05 -11.74
C ILE A 123 -3.41 -0.90 -12.97
N VAL A 124 -2.73 -0.34 -13.97
CA VAL A 124 -2.43 -1.02 -15.24
C VAL A 124 -0.94 -1.32 -15.41
N LYS A 125 -0.60 -2.19 -16.39
CA LYS A 125 0.79 -2.59 -16.69
C LYS A 125 1.74 -1.40 -16.90
N ALA A 126 1.26 -0.32 -17.51
CA ALA A 126 2.07 0.86 -17.82
C ALA A 126 2.50 1.60 -16.53
N GLU A 127 1.63 1.65 -15.52
CA GLU A 127 1.89 2.30 -14.23
C GLU A 127 2.89 1.48 -13.40
N VAL A 128 2.79 0.15 -13.45
CA VAL A 128 3.79 -0.76 -12.86
C VAL A 128 5.17 -0.55 -13.48
N LYS A 129 5.26 -0.49 -14.81
CA LYS A 129 6.52 -0.18 -15.51
C LYS A 129 7.02 1.23 -15.16
N GLN A 130 6.12 2.20 -15.05
CA GLN A 130 6.49 3.57 -14.69
C GLN A 130 7.13 3.67 -13.30
N MET A 131 6.64 2.93 -12.31
CA MET A 131 7.28 2.87 -10.99
C MET A 131 8.73 2.38 -11.10
N GLN A 132 8.97 1.37 -11.94
CA GLN A 132 10.32 0.86 -12.17
C GLN A 132 11.21 1.88 -12.89
N TYR A 133 10.68 2.54 -13.92
CA TYR A 133 11.41 3.58 -14.66
C TYR A 133 11.73 4.81 -13.80
N TYR A 134 10.80 5.26 -12.98
CA TYR A 134 11.00 6.38 -12.06
C TYR A 134 12.13 6.08 -11.06
N SER A 135 12.21 4.85 -10.56
CA SER A 135 13.31 4.43 -9.67
C SER A 135 14.67 4.24 -10.36
N GLY A 136 14.72 4.36 -11.70
CA GLY A 136 15.90 4.02 -12.50
C GLY A 136 16.19 2.52 -12.57
N GLY A 137 15.18 1.66 -12.45
CA GLY A 137 15.33 0.20 -12.48
C GLY A 137 15.77 -0.43 -11.15
N LYS A 138 15.67 0.32 -10.06
CA LYS A 138 16.23 -0.07 -8.76
C LYS A 138 15.25 -0.79 -7.85
N LEU A 139 13.93 -0.74 -8.11
CA LEU A 139 12.99 -1.50 -7.29
C LEU A 139 13.27 -2.99 -7.44
N ARG A 140 13.39 -3.68 -6.31
CA ARG A 140 13.42 -5.14 -6.27
C ARG A 140 12.04 -5.75 -6.04
N ARG A 141 11.16 -4.94 -5.43
CA ARG A 141 9.81 -5.32 -5.09
C ARG A 141 8.85 -4.15 -5.22
N LEU A 142 7.61 -4.44 -5.62
CA LEU A 142 6.52 -3.48 -5.68
C LEU A 142 5.30 -4.09 -5.00
N GLY A 143 4.78 -3.39 -3.99
CA GLY A 143 3.45 -3.65 -3.47
C GLY A 143 2.42 -2.94 -4.32
N ILE A 144 1.36 -3.63 -4.73
CA ILE A 144 0.21 -3.08 -5.45
C ILE A 144 -1.00 -3.20 -4.56
N PHE A 145 -1.68 -2.08 -4.35
CA PHE A 145 -2.89 -1.98 -3.56
C PHE A 145 -4.03 -1.56 -4.50
N THR A 146 -4.90 -2.51 -4.86
CA THR A 146 -5.88 -2.39 -5.96
C THR A 146 -7.26 -2.89 -5.54
N LYS A 147 -8.33 -2.61 -6.29
CA LYS A 147 -9.68 -3.11 -5.93
C LYS A 147 -9.92 -4.56 -6.33
N SER A 148 -9.36 -4.97 -7.47
CA SER A 148 -9.65 -6.25 -8.11
C SER A 148 -8.38 -6.97 -8.58
N LEU A 149 -8.47 -8.29 -8.80
CA LEU A 149 -7.35 -9.07 -9.36
C LEU A 149 -7.44 -9.21 -10.90
N THR A 150 -8.27 -8.42 -11.57
CA THR A 150 -8.45 -8.51 -13.04
C THR A 150 -7.14 -8.28 -13.80
N ASN A 151 -6.24 -7.44 -13.30
CA ASN A 151 -4.99 -7.06 -13.98
C ASN A 151 -3.78 -7.92 -13.58
N ILE A 152 -3.97 -9.09 -12.96
CA ILE A 152 -2.85 -9.97 -12.58
C ILE A 152 -2.04 -10.43 -13.80
N ALA A 153 -2.70 -10.84 -14.89
CA ALA A 153 -2.04 -11.17 -16.17
C ALA A 153 -1.17 -10.02 -16.70
N ASP A 154 -1.67 -8.79 -16.58
CA ASP A 154 -0.98 -7.58 -17.01
C ASP A 154 0.26 -7.29 -16.18
N TYR A 155 0.19 -7.50 -14.86
CA TYR A 155 1.35 -7.38 -13.98
C TYR A 155 2.40 -8.45 -14.30
N GLN A 156 1.98 -9.68 -14.61
CA GLN A 156 2.89 -10.73 -15.08
C GLN A 156 3.55 -10.37 -16.41
N THR A 157 2.80 -9.77 -17.35
CA THR A 157 3.37 -9.24 -18.60
C THR A 157 4.37 -8.12 -18.34
N ALA A 158 4.09 -7.23 -17.37
CA ALA A 158 4.99 -6.14 -17.03
C ALA A 158 6.35 -6.64 -16.54
N VAL A 159 6.37 -7.65 -15.65
CA VAL A 159 7.62 -8.15 -15.05
C VAL A 159 8.35 -9.16 -15.91
N PHE A 160 7.66 -10.21 -16.36
CA PHE A 160 8.27 -11.37 -17.01
C PHE A 160 8.27 -11.27 -18.53
N GLY A 161 7.32 -10.53 -19.11
CA GLY A 161 7.16 -10.42 -20.57
C GLY A 161 6.11 -11.36 -21.15
N GLY A 162 6.08 -11.43 -22.48
CA GLY A 162 5.12 -12.20 -23.28
C GLY A 162 5.23 -11.80 -24.75
N GLU A 163 4.16 -11.23 -25.30
CA GLU A 163 4.23 -10.54 -26.61
C GLU A 163 4.98 -9.20 -26.51
N ASP A 164 4.97 -8.58 -25.32
CA ASP A 164 5.72 -7.37 -24.98
C ASP A 164 7.02 -7.72 -24.25
N VAL A 165 8.05 -6.87 -24.43
CA VAL A 165 9.30 -6.94 -23.66
C VAL A 165 9.00 -6.64 -22.18
N GLY A 166 9.27 -7.63 -21.33
CA GLY A 166 9.12 -7.51 -19.86
C GLY A 166 10.27 -6.74 -19.21
N LEU A 167 10.10 -6.33 -17.97
CA LEU A 167 11.17 -5.65 -17.20
C LEU A 167 12.37 -6.58 -16.94
N GLU A 168 12.17 -7.89 -16.81
CA GLU A 168 13.28 -8.88 -16.72
C GLU A 168 14.18 -8.81 -17.97
N GLU A 169 13.59 -8.77 -19.16
CA GLU A 169 14.32 -8.68 -20.44
C GLU A 169 15.06 -7.33 -20.61
N GLN A 170 14.60 -6.30 -19.89
CA GLN A 170 15.25 -4.98 -19.83
C GLN A 170 16.30 -4.88 -18.71
N HIS A 171 16.67 -6.00 -18.07
CA HIS A 171 17.60 -6.05 -16.94
C HIS A 171 17.12 -5.27 -15.70
N GLN A 172 15.81 -5.15 -15.51
CA GLN A 172 15.17 -4.44 -14.40
C GLN A 172 14.19 -5.36 -13.63
N PRO A 173 14.64 -6.55 -13.14
CA PRO A 173 13.74 -7.53 -12.55
C PRO A 173 12.98 -6.97 -11.36
N LEU A 174 11.68 -7.29 -11.30
CA LEU A 174 10.76 -6.78 -10.28
C LEU A 174 9.87 -7.92 -9.76
N SER A 175 9.76 -8.05 -8.44
CA SER A 175 8.77 -8.91 -7.79
C SER A 175 7.57 -8.09 -7.34
N ILE A 176 6.36 -8.59 -7.55
CA ILE A 176 5.12 -7.89 -7.21
C ILE A 176 4.38 -8.65 -6.11
N PHE A 177 3.98 -7.92 -5.09
CA PHE A 177 2.98 -8.35 -4.11
C PHE A 177 1.70 -7.58 -4.38
N VAL A 178 0.60 -8.27 -4.65
CA VAL A 178 -0.70 -7.63 -4.87
C VAL A 178 -1.58 -7.89 -3.67
N THR A 179 -2.14 -6.83 -3.12
CA THR A 179 -3.26 -6.94 -2.19
C THR A 179 -4.45 -6.21 -2.76
N TYR A 180 -5.63 -6.68 -2.39
CA TYR A 180 -6.86 -6.11 -2.86
C TYR A 180 -7.95 -6.20 -1.79
N CYS A 181 -8.93 -5.32 -1.89
CA CYS A 181 -10.15 -5.41 -1.11
C CYS A 181 -11.33 -5.16 -2.04
N GLY A 182 -12.24 -6.13 -2.10
CA GLY A 182 -13.49 -5.99 -2.85
C GLY A 182 -14.36 -4.84 -2.33
N GLN A 183 -14.11 -4.33 -1.11
CA GLN A 183 -14.98 -3.34 -0.48
C GLN A 183 -14.72 -1.88 -0.89
N LEU A 184 -13.73 -1.60 -1.74
CA LEU A 184 -13.48 -0.22 -2.20
C LEU A 184 -14.68 0.38 -2.93
N ASP A 185 -14.89 1.68 -2.70
CA ASP A 185 -15.93 2.54 -3.28
C ASP A 185 -17.36 2.37 -2.72
N ASN A 186 -17.54 1.61 -1.63
CA ASN A 186 -18.89 1.26 -1.16
C ASN A 186 -19.46 2.13 -0.04
N ALA A 187 -18.69 3.09 0.51
CA ALA A 187 -19.24 4.05 1.47
C ALA A 187 -20.20 5.02 0.76
N THR A 188 -21.44 5.08 1.23
CA THR A 188 -22.54 5.83 0.59
C THR A 188 -23.03 7.00 1.41
N ALA A 189 -22.87 6.97 2.73
CA ALA A 189 -23.32 8.04 3.61
C ALA A 189 -22.57 8.02 4.95
N ILE A 190 -22.59 9.15 5.64
CA ILE A 190 -22.18 9.28 7.04
C ILE A 190 -23.37 9.82 7.82
N SER A 191 -23.70 9.19 8.93
CA SER A 191 -24.75 9.67 9.83
C SER A 191 -24.26 10.88 10.61
N ALA A 192 -24.92 12.02 10.47
CA ALA A 192 -24.64 13.22 11.25
C ALA A 192 -24.96 13.03 12.76
N GLU A 193 -25.79 12.05 13.12
CA GLU A 193 -26.19 11.78 14.50
C GLU A 193 -25.20 10.85 15.21
N THR A 194 -24.76 9.79 14.54
CA THR A 194 -23.96 8.71 15.14
C THR A 194 -22.52 8.70 14.67
N GLY A 195 -22.19 9.37 13.56
CA GLY A 195 -20.87 9.27 12.91
C GLY A 195 -20.65 7.93 12.21
N THR A 196 -21.68 7.10 12.12
CA THR A 196 -21.61 5.78 11.48
C THR A 196 -21.53 5.94 9.98
N VAL A 197 -20.57 5.26 9.36
CA VAL A 197 -20.42 5.19 7.91
C VAL A 197 -21.26 4.05 7.37
N THR A 198 -22.14 4.36 6.43
CA THR A 198 -22.94 3.35 5.74
C THR A 198 -22.13 2.81 4.57
N ILE A 199 -21.90 1.50 4.57
CA ILE A 199 -21.23 0.77 3.49
C ILE A 199 -22.28 -0.12 2.81
N THR A 200 -22.34 -0.10 1.49
CA THR A 200 -23.29 -0.93 0.73
C THR A 200 -23.00 -2.42 0.98
N SER A 201 -23.93 -3.12 1.64
CA SER A 201 -23.78 -4.52 2.09
C SER A 201 -23.71 -5.57 0.98
N THR A 202 -23.79 -5.19 -0.30
CA THR A 202 -23.69 -6.16 -1.41
C THR A 202 -22.27 -6.65 -1.67
N VAL A 203 -21.25 -6.02 -1.07
CA VAL A 203 -19.87 -6.51 -1.16
C VAL A 203 -19.42 -6.96 0.23
N THR A 204 -19.70 -8.22 0.53
CA THR A 204 -18.97 -8.93 1.59
C THR A 204 -17.48 -8.89 1.23
N PRO A 205 -16.57 -8.85 2.22
CA PRO A 205 -15.17 -9.17 1.94
C PRO A 205 -15.10 -10.44 1.07
N GLU A 206 -14.18 -10.48 0.11
CA GLU A 206 -14.19 -11.57 -0.87
C GLU A 206 -14.05 -12.91 -0.17
N THR A 207 -14.87 -13.89 -0.53
CA THR A 207 -14.73 -15.24 0.03
C THR A 207 -13.48 -15.89 -0.56
N ILE A 208 -12.91 -16.87 0.16
CA ILE A 208 -11.84 -17.74 -0.39
C ILE A 208 -12.26 -18.39 -1.72
N SER A 209 -13.57 -18.59 -1.94
CA SER A 209 -14.13 -19.07 -3.21
C SER A 209 -13.98 -18.06 -4.35
N ALA A 210 -14.22 -16.77 -4.08
CA ALA A 210 -14.02 -15.69 -5.06
C ALA A 210 -12.54 -15.54 -5.44
N LEU A 211 -11.62 -15.65 -4.47
CA LEU A 211 -10.17 -15.74 -4.67
C LEU A 211 -9.78 -16.87 -5.64
N LYS A 212 -10.37 -18.06 -5.46
CA LYS A 212 -10.15 -19.21 -6.35
C LYS A 212 -10.74 -18.97 -7.74
N GLY A 213 -11.88 -18.28 -7.86
CA GLY A 213 -12.48 -17.96 -9.16
C GLY A 213 -11.68 -16.95 -9.99
N GLN A 214 -11.06 -15.96 -9.33
CA GLN A 214 -10.20 -14.97 -10.01
C GLN A 214 -8.82 -15.52 -10.43
N SER A 215 -8.43 -16.71 -9.93
CA SER A 215 -7.18 -17.40 -10.32
C SER A 215 -7.08 -17.77 -11.81
N ASN A 216 -8.18 -17.71 -12.56
CA ASN A 216 -8.21 -17.91 -14.01
C ASN A 216 -7.62 -16.75 -14.83
N GLN A 217 -7.25 -15.62 -14.20
CA GLN A 217 -6.57 -14.50 -14.87
C GLN A 217 -5.04 -14.61 -14.83
N VAL A 218 -4.49 -15.72 -14.37
CA VAL A 218 -3.04 -15.95 -14.35
C VAL A 218 -2.61 -16.59 -15.66
N LEU A 219 -1.57 -16.03 -16.28
CA LEU A 219 -1.00 -16.59 -17.50
C LEU A 219 -0.02 -17.71 -17.12
N ALA A 220 -0.27 -18.90 -17.67
CA ALA A 220 0.53 -20.09 -17.39
C ALA A 220 2.01 -19.88 -17.72
N GLY A 221 2.89 -20.39 -16.85
CA GLY A 221 4.35 -20.29 -17.02
C GLY A 221 4.96 -18.93 -16.66
N ARG A 222 4.15 -17.94 -16.24
CA ARG A 222 4.63 -16.64 -15.77
C ARG A 222 4.81 -16.61 -14.25
N ARG A 223 5.70 -15.72 -13.78
CA ARG A 223 6.18 -15.67 -12.39
C ARG A 223 6.27 -14.24 -11.86
N ASN A 224 6.80 -14.10 -10.63
CA ASN A 224 7.08 -12.84 -9.93
C ASN A 224 5.86 -11.99 -9.52
N VAL A 225 4.67 -12.56 -9.52
CA VAL A 225 3.48 -11.93 -8.95
C VAL A 225 2.92 -12.85 -7.87
N SER A 226 2.75 -12.32 -6.66
CA SER A 226 2.19 -13.03 -5.51
C SER A 226 1.01 -12.25 -4.96
N ILE A 227 -0.03 -12.94 -4.50
CA ILE A 227 -1.21 -12.32 -3.89
C ILE A 227 -1.08 -12.40 -2.38
N LEU A 228 -1.20 -11.25 -1.70
CA LEU A 228 -1.18 -11.13 -0.25
C LEU A 228 -2.61 -11.06 0.29
N VAL A 229 -2.97 -12.09 1.05
CA VAL A 229 -4.32 -12.28 1.63
C VAL A 229 -4.36 -12.12 3.15
N GLY A 230 -3.22 -12.07 3.83
CA GLY A 230 -3.14 -11.89 5.28
C GLY A 230 -3.24 -10.43 5.68
N CYS A 231 -4.09 -10.11 6.64
CA CYS A 231 -4.34 -8.74 7.14
C CYS A 231 -4.36 -8.70 8.67
N ASP A 232 -4.38 -7.49 9.22
CA ASP A 232 -4.62 -7.23 10.65
C ASP A 232 -6.07 -6.75 10.82
N LEU A 233 -6.86 -7.55 11.52
CA LEU A 233 -8.28 -7.31 11.81
C LEU A 233 -8.47 -6.71 13.20
N ASP A 234 -7.45 -6.03 13.74
CA ASP A 234 -7.58 -5.27 14.97
C ASP A 234 -8.75 -4.26 14.86
N VAL A 235 -9.68 -4.26 15.82
CA VAL A 235 -10.89 -3.43 15.74
C VAL A 235 -10.54 -1.95 15.64
N SER A 236 -9.53 -1.49 16.38
CA SER A 236 -9.11 -0.09 16.33
C SER A 236 -8.46 0.26 14.99
N LEU A 237 -7.79 -0.70 14.35
CA LEU A 237 -7.23 -0.51 13.01
C LEU A 237 -8.33 -0.49 11.95
N ILE A 238 -9.33 -1.35 12.05
CA ILE A 238 -10.48 -1.37 11.13
C ILE A 238 -11.20 0.00 11.16
N GLU A 239 -11.44 0.55 12.35
CA GLU A 239 -12.04 1.88 12.50
C GLU A 239 -11.17 2.98 11.86
N LYS A 240 -9.85 2.91 12.05
CA LYS A 240 -8.89 3.87 11.48
C LYS A 240 -8.79 3.79 9.95
N LEU A 241 -8.81 2.59 9.38
CA LEU A 241 -8.66 2.38 7.94
C LEU A 241 -9.98 2.55 7.17
N GLY A 242 -11.13 2.40 7.83
CA GLY A 242 -12.44 2.60 7.21
C GLY A 242 -12.65 1.72 5.98
N ILE A 243 -12.94 2.34 4.82
CA ILE A 243 -13.13 1.63 3.54
C ILE A 243 -11.87 0.92 3.01
N PHE A 244 -10.71 1.21 3.59
CA PHE A 244 -9.44 0.53 3.31
C PHE A 244 -9.12 -0.55 4.35
N ALA A 245 -10.06 -0.87 5.24
CA ALA A 245 -9.99 -2.08 6.04
C ALA A 245 -9.99 -3.33 5.13
N TYR A 246 -9.51 -4.44 5.66
CA TYR A 246 -9.44 -5.74 4.95
C TYR A 246 -8.49 -5.78 3.75
N TYR A 247 -7.61 -4.79 3.61
CA TYR A 247 -6.43 -4.94 2.79
C TYR A 247 -5.37 -5.78 3.50
N GLY A 248 -4.66 -6.58 2.73
CA GLY A 248 -3.51 -7.32 3.22
C GLY A 248 -2.45 -6.39 3.77
N ALA A 249 -1.70 -6.85 4.77
CA ALA A 249 -0.66 -6.08 5.47
C ALA A 249 0.59 -5.87 4.58
N ILE A 250 0.41 -5.17 3.45
CA ILE A 250 1.42 -5.06 2.39
C ILE A 250 2.64 -4.28 2.83
N GLY A 251 2.46 -3.26 3.66
CA GLY A 251 3.54 -2.54 4.34
C GLY A 251 4.46 -3.48 5.12
N THR A 252 3.88 -4.31 6.00
CA THR A 252 4.63 -5.30 6.80
C THR A 252 5.34 -6.32 5.90
N MET A 253 4.68 -6.81 4.85
CA MET A 253 5.30 -7.74 3.90
C MET A 253 6.48 -7.10 3.15
N LEU A 254 6.30 -5.89 2.61
CA LEU A 254 7.38 -5.15 1.96
C LEU A 254 8.53 -4.93 2.93
N GLY A 255 8.26 -4.51 4.17
CA GLY A 255 9.27 -4.29 5.20
C GLY A 255 10.04 -5.57 5.55
N CYS A 256 9.36 -6.68 5.80
CA CYS A 256 9.99 -7.97 6.11
C CYS A 256 10.83 -8.48 4.94
N SER A 257 10.29 -8.47 3.72
CA SER A 257 11.07 -8.89 2.56
C SER A 257 12.27 -7.96 2.34
N SER A 258 12.11 -6.65 2.58
CA SER A 258 13.16 -5.64 2.42
C SER A 258 14.33 -5.83 3.36
N PHE A 259 14.03 -6.26 4.58
CA PHE A 259 15.00 -6.56 5.59
C PHE A 259 15.65 -7.95 5.44
N ALA A 260 14.96 -8.91 4.82
CA ALA A 260 15.43 -10.28 4.73
C ALA A 260 16.66 -10.44 3.83
N SER A 261 17.63 -11.24 4.28
CA SER A 261 18.71 -11.72 3.41
C SER A 261 18.22 -12.86 2.51
N VAL A 262 18.89 -13.09 1.38
CA VAL A 262 18.49 -14.08 0.35
C VAL A 262 18.33 -15.50 0.91
N ASN A 263 19.07 -15.84 1.96
CA ASN A 263 19.04 -17.15 2.60
C ASN A 263 18.00 -17.27 3.73
N GLU A 264 17.18 -16.24 3.97
CA GLU A 264 16.28 -16.17 5.11
C GLU A 264 14.83 -16.30 4.71
N SER A 265 14.07 -16.99 5.56
CA SER A 265 12.63 -17.06 5.44
C SER A 265 11.98 -15.97 6.29
N ILE A 266 11.17 -15.13 5.66
CA ILE A 266 10.34 -14.13 6.35
C ILE A 266 9.29 -14.75 7.28
N ALA A 267 9.04 -16.07 7.16
CA ALA A 267 8.16 -16.80 8.08
C ALA A 267 8.83 -17.12 9.43
N TRP A 268 10.13 -16.84 9.60
CA TRP A 268 10.82 -17.07 10.85
C TRP A 268 10.41 -16.03 11.91
N VAL A 269 9.44 -16.40 12.75
CA VAL A 269 8.82 -15.55 13.77
C VAL A 269 9.84 -14.89 14.72
N GLY A 270 10.94 -15.58 15.04
CA GLY A 270 11.98 -15.05 15.92
C GLY A 270 12.73 -13.85 15.35
N LYS A 271 12.98 -13.85 14.03
CA LYS A 271 13.67 -12.74 13.35
C LYS A 271 12.71 -11.71 12.77
N PHE A 272 11.53 -12.15 12.32
CA PHE A 272 10.51 -11.32 11.69
C PHE A 272 9.22 -11.31 12.52
N PRO A 273 9.23 -10.80 13.77
CA PRO A 273 8.03 -10.76 14.58
C PRO A 273 7.03 -9.79 13.95
N LEU A 274 5.90 -10.30 13.48
CA LEU A 274 4.84 -9.49 12.89
C LEU A 274 4.10 -8.78 14.02
N GLY A 275 4.01 -7.45 13.97
CA GLY A 275 3.32 -6.66 15.00
C GLY A 275 1.80 -6.69 14.88
N ILE A 276 1.26 -7.73 14.24
CA ILE A 276 -0.16 -7.92 13.91
C ILE A 276 -0.88 -8.37 15.17
N LYS A 277 -1.90 -7.62 15.59
CA LYS A 277 -2.63 -7.91 16.84
C LYS A 277 -3.70 -8.97 16.66
N MET A 278 -4.49 -8.86 15.59
CA MET A 278 -5.55 -9.83 15.28
C MET A 278 -5.36 -10.36 13.86
N PRO A 279 -4.55 -11.41 13.67
CA PRO A 279 -4.28 -11.95 12.35
C PRO A 279 -5.56 -12.51 11.72
N GLY A 280 -5.83 -12.12 10.48
CA GLY A 280 -6.96 -12.60 9.71
C GLY A 280 -6.70 -12.52 8.21
N PHE A 281 -7.75 -12.73 7.44
CA PHE A 281 -7.71 -12.70 5.99
C PHE A 281 -8.49 -11.50 5.44
N ILE A 282 -8.16 -11.09 4.21
CA ILE A 282 -8.92 -10.08 3.45
C ILE A 282 -10.40 -10.43 3.25
N THR A 283 -10.80 -11.65 3.61
CA THR A 283 -12.18 -12.16 3.68
C THR A 283 -12.92 -11.73 4.96
N GLY A 284 -12.24 -11.05 5.89
CA GLY A 284 -12.78 -10.70 7.19
C GLY A 284 -12.77 -11.84 8.22
N ASP A 285 -12.36 -13.05 7.82
CA ASP A 285 -12.24 -14.17 8.74
C ASP A 285 -10.97 -14.04 9.58
N LEU A 286 -11.09 -14.19 10.90
CA LEU A 286 -9.93 -14.28 11.78
C LEU A 286 -9.23 -15.62 11.54
N LEU A 287 -7.89 -15.63 11.64
CA LEU A 287 -7.11 -16.86 11.46
C LEU A 287 -7.52 -17.96 12.44
N GLY A 288 -7.95 -17.58 13.65
CA GLY A 288 -8.43 -18.52 14.67
C GLY A 288 -9.76 -19.20 14.35
N ASP A 289 -10.55 -18.63 13.43
CA ASP A 289 -11.89 -19.12 13.07
C ASP A 289 -11.87 -20.03 11.84
N VAL A 290 -10.75 -20.08 11.12
CA VAL A 290 -10.57 -20.93 9.92
C VAL A 290 -10.19 -22.35 10.35
N THR A 291 -11.19 -23.22 10.48
CA THR A 291 -11.04 -24.68 10.71
C THR A 291 -10.93 -25.48 9.42
#